data_AF-A0A455SCW4-F1
#
_entry.id   AF-A0A455SCW4-F1
#
_cell.length_a   1.000
_cell.length_b   1.000
_cell.length_c   1.000
_cell.angle_alpha   90.00
_cell.angle_beta   90.00
_cell.angle_gamma   90.00
#
_symmetry.space_group_name_H-M   'P 1'
#
loop_
_entity.id
_entity.type
_entity.pdbx_description
1 polymer ?
#
loop_
_entity_poly.entity_id
_entity_poly.type
_entity_poly.pdbx_seq_one_letter_code
_entity_poly.pdbx_strand_id
1 'polypeptide(L)'
;MKNEVLQKLLDGMRPDDPYNKLVQMALEGEELHPFEAKQIAVMCSRLEGKTMTPEDLGLQVAPMPPQIKEQLARMERELERNPGNRVAREMLETIRQIYS
;
A
#
# COMPACT_ATOMS: atom_id res chain seq x y z
N MET A 1 -17.63 -8.82 -9.95
CA MET A 1 -17.53 -9.86 -8.91
C MET A 1 -17.10 -9.18 -7.62
N LYS A 2 -17.81 -9.40 -6.50
CA LYS A 2 -17.36 -8.92 -5.18
C LYS A 2 -16.37 -9.95 -4.61
N ASN A 3 -15.24 -9.50 -4.06
CA ASN A 3 -14.24 -10.39 -3.49
C ASN A 3 -14.74 -10.95 -2.13
N GLU A 4 -14.94 -12.25 -2.06
CA GLU A 4 -15.51 -12.94 -0.90
C GLU A 4 -14.63 -12.83 0.35
N VAL A 5 -13.30 -12.78 0.19
CA VAL A 5 -12.35 -12.66 1.30
C VAL A 5 -12.42 -11.26 1.92
N LEU A 6 -12.54 -10.21 1.08
CA LEU A 6 -12.73 -8.84 1.57
C LEU A 6 -14.08 -8.68 2.27
N GLN A 7 -15.14 -9.29 1.75
CA GLN A 7 -16.45 -9.27 2.41
C GLN A 7 -16.40 -9.95 3.78
N LYS A 8 -15.77 -11.13 3.86
CA LYS A 8 -15.58 -11.85 5.12
C LYS A 8 -14.74 -11.06 6.14
N LEU A 9 -13.73 -10.32 5.66
CA LEU A 9 -12.96 -9.40 6.50
C LEU A 9 -13.84 -8.28 7.05
N LEU A 10 -14.65 -7.64 6.19
CA LEU A 10 -15.54 -6.55 6.58
C LEU A 10 -16.61 -7.00 7.57
N ASP A 11 -17.20 -8.19 7.38
CA ASP A 11 -18.22 -8.75 8.25
C ASP A 11 -17.71 -9.00 9.69
N GLY A 12 -16.38 -9.19 9.84
CA GLY A 12 -15.71 -9.35 11.13
C GLY A 12 -15.27 -8.03 11.79
N MET A 13 -15.43 -6.89 11.11
CA MET A 13 -14.97 -5.58 11.60
C MET A 13 -16.10 -4.79 12.27
N ARG A 14 -15.75 -4.06 13.34
CA ARG A 14 -16.68 -3.09 13.92
C ARG A 14 -16.78 -1.84 13.03
N PRO A 15 -17.92 -1.13 13.02
CA PRO A 15 -18.06 0.10 12.23
C PRO A 15 -17.10 1.24 12.62
N ASP A 16 -16.61 1.25 13.85
CA ASP A 16 -15.63 2.21 14.36
C ASP A 16 -14.17 1.80 14.10
N ASP A 17 -13.94 0.63 13.49
CA ASP A 17 -12.60 0.19 13.12
C ASP A 17 -12.05 1.08 11.99
N PRO A 18 -10.84 1.66 12.13
CA PRO A 18 -10.27 2.53 11.11
C PRO A 18 -10.09 1.82 9.76
N TYR A 19 -9.98 0.48 9.74
CA TYR A 19 -9.87 -0.29 8.52
C TYR A 19 -11.21 -0.65 7.88
N ASN A 20 -12.33 -0.52 8.60
CA ASN A 20 -13.66 -0.84 8.08
C ASN A 20 -13.94 -0.04 6.79
N LYS A 21 -13.72 1.28 6.84
CA LYS A 21 -13.90 2.17 5.69
C LYS A 21 -12.97 1.82 4.53
N LEU A 22 -11.72 1.46 4.81
CA LEU A 22 -10.74 1.08 3.79
C LEU A 22 -11.15 -0.21 3.06
N VAL A 23 -11.69 -1.20 3.79
CA VAL A 23 -12.18 -2.45 3.18
C VAL A 23 -13.46 -2.20 2.37
N GLN A 24 -14.33 -1.29 2.80
CA GLN A 24 -15.48 -0.87 1.98
C GLN A 24 -15.05 -0.22 0.66
N MET A 25 -14.13 0.75 0.72
CA MET A 25 -13.55 1.38 -0.48
C MET A 25 -12.93 0.34 -1.42
N ALA A 26 -12.19 -0.64 -0.88
CA ALA A 26 -11.64 -1.74 -1.66
C ALA A 26 -12.72 -2.58 -2.37
N LEU A 27 -13.82 -2.90 -1.68
CA LEU A 27 -14.94 -3.67 -2.25
C LEU A 27 -15.70 -2.89 -3.34
N GLU A 28 -15.69 -1.56 -3.25
CA GLU A 28 -16.24 -0.64 -4.25
C GLU A 28 -15.31 -0.43 -5.45
N GLY A 29 -14.06 -0.92 -5.36
CA GLY A 29 -13.07 -0.83 -6.41
C GLY A 29 -12.33 0.52 -6.44
N GLU A 30 -12.36 1.26 -5.34
CA GLU A 30 -11.61 2.51 -5.22
C GLU A 30 -10.10 2.26 -5.11
N GLU A 31 -9.31 3.23 -5.58
CA GLU A 31 -7.87 3.21 -5.44
C GLU A 31 -7.46 3.46 -3.99
N LEU A 32 -6.63 2.58 -3.46
CA LEU A 32 -6.06 2.69 -2.13
C LEU A 32 -4.60 3.12 -2.17
N HIS A 33 -4.15 3.82 -1.14
CA HIS A 33 -2.73 4.05 -0.98
C HIS A 33 -1.99 2.70 -0.85
N PRO A 34 -0.78 2.52 -1.43
CA PRO A 34 -0.06 1.24 -1.38
C PRO A 34 0.10 0.65 0.02
N PHE A 35 0.30 1.50 1.02
CA PHE A 35 0.37 1.07 2.42
C PHE A 35 -0.96 0.46 2.90
N GLU A 36 -2.10 1.07 2.58
CA GLU A 36 -3.43 0.60 2.97
C GLU A 36 -3.75 -0.73 2.30
N ALA A 37 -3.45 -0.84 1.00
CA ALA A 37 -3.62 -2.08 0.25
C ALA A 37 -2.80 -3.24 0.84
N LYS A 38 -1.54 -2.98 1.22
CA LYS A 38 -0.68 -3.94 1.91
C LYS A 38 -1.23 -4.34 3.27
N GLN A 39 -1.75 -3.41 4.07
CA GLN A 39 -2.37 -3.73 5.36
C GLN A 39 -3.60 -4.63 5.20
N ILE A 40 -4.47 -4.32 4.23
CA ILE A 40 -5.64 -5.17 3.91
C ILE A 40 -5.19 -6.57 3.48
N ALA A 41 -4.20 -6.67 2.60
CA ALA A 41 -3.65 -7.95 2.16
C ALA A 41 -3.11 -8.79 3.32
N VAL A 42 -2.42 -8.18 4.28
CA VAL A 42 -1.94 -8.86 5.48
C VAL A 42 -3.09 -9.33 6.38
N MET A 43 -4.14 -8.52 6.55
CA MET A 43 -5.31 -8.91 7.34
C MET A 43 -6.05 -10.09 6.69
N CYS A 44 -6.27 -10.05 5.37
CA CYS A 44 -6.84 -11.15 4.61
C CYS A 44 -5.95 -12.40 4.67
N SER A 45 -4.63 -12.24 4.61
CA SER A 45 -3.69 -13.37 4.71
C SER A 45 -3.83 -14.10 6.05
N ARG A 46 -3.99 -13.35 7.14
CA ARG A 46 -4.22 -13.90 8.49
C ARG A 46 -5.58 -14.59 8.59
N LEU A 47 -6.61 -14.01 7.97
CA LEU A 47 -7.97 -14.56 7.96
C LEU A 47 -8.04 -15.89 7.20
N GLU A 48 -7.34 -15.99 6.07
CA GLU A 48 -7.35 -17.17 5.19
C GLU A 48 -6.25 -18.18 5.51
N GLY A 49 -5.32 -17.84 6.42
CA GLY A 49 -4.20 -18.72 6.79
C GLY A 49 -3.19 -18.95 5.66
N LYS A 50 -3.14 -18.07 4.66
CA LYS A 50 -2.22 -18.14 3.52
C LYS A 50 -1.76 -16.74 3.12
N THR A 51 -0.56 -16.61 2.57
CA THR A 51 -0.08 -15.33 2.05
C THR A 51 -0.93 -14.87 0.87
N MET A 52 -1.33 -13.60 0.88
CA MET A 52 -2.05 -12.92 -0.19
C MET A 52 -1.39 -11.57 -0.47
N THR A 53 -1.36 -11.16 -1.72
CA THR A 53 -0.94 -9.82 -2.14
C THR A 53 -2.15 -8.92 -2.43
N PRO A 54 -1.97 -7.60 -2.57
CA PRO A 54 -3.02 -6.72 -3.05
C PRO A 54 -3.62 -7.18 -4.38
N GLU A 55 -2.79 -7.69 -5.29
CA GLU A 55 -3.20 -8.19 -6.62
C GLU A 55 -4.05 -9.46 -6.51
N ASP A 56 -3.71 -10.39 -5.61
CA ASP A 56 -4.52 -11.59 -5.34
C ASP A 56 -5.94 -11.24 -4.88
N LEU A 57 -6.08 -10.08 -4.22
CA LEU A 57 -7.34 -9.55 -3.73
C LEU A 57 -8.05 -8.64 -4.73
N GLY A 58 -7.43 -8.35 -5.88
CA GLY A 58 -7.96 -7.41 -6.87
C GLY A 58 -8.05 -5.97 -6.37
N LEU A 59 -7.20 -5.58 -5.41
CA LEU A 59 -7.16 -4.21 -4.90
C LEU A 59 -6.59 -3.26 -5.95
N GLN A 60 -7.25 -2.12 -6.13
CA GLN A 60 -6.68 -1.03 -6.92
C GLN A 60 -5.71 -0.24 -6.06
N VAL A 61 -4.46 -0.13 -6.52
CA VAL A 61 -3.40 0.57 -5.80
C VAL A 61 -3.09 1.87 -6.51
N ALA A 62 -3.24 2.98 -5.80
CA ALA A 62 -2.96 4.31 -6.30
C ALA A 62 -1.49 4.41 -6.77
N PRO A 63 -1.24 4.97 -7.95
CA PRO A 63 0.11 5.14 -8.45
C PRO A 63 0.90 6.14 -7.60
N MET A 64 2.21 6.12 -7.74
CA MET A 64 3.08 7.12 -7.11
C MET A 64 2.74 8.53 -7.61
N PRO A 65 2.47 9.49 -6.71
CA PRO A 65 2.20 10.86 -7.11
C PRO A 65 3.37 11.48 -7.88
N PRO A 66 3.14 12.32 -8.90
CA PRO A 66 4.19 12.95 -9.69
C PRO A 66 5.22 13.72 -8.83
N GLN A 67 4.77 14.36 -7.75
CA GLN A 67 5.63 15.13 -6.84
C GLN A 67 6.63 14.22 -6.10
N ILE A 68 6.19 13.02 -5.70
CA ILE A 68 7.05 12.02 -5.05
C ILE A 68 8.04 11.45 -6.07
N LYS A 69 7.59 11.21 -7.31
CA LYS A 69 8.45 10.77 -8.41
C LYS A 69 9.55 11.78 -8.73
N GLU A 70 9.23 13.07 -8.73
CA GLU A 70 10.22 14.14 -8.89
C GLU A 70 11.19 14.24 -7.70
N GLN A 71 10.70 14.07 -6.48
CA GLN A 71 11.54 14.02 -5.28
C GLN A 71 12.54 12.87 -5.33
N LEU A 72 12.09 11.67 -5.73
CA LEU A 72 12.97 10.52 -5.94
C LEU A 72 14.09 10.84 -6.94
N ALA A 73 13.72 11.36 -8.12
CA ALA A 73 14.71 11.71 -9.15
C ALA A 73 15.72 12.75 -8.67
N ARG A 74 15.31 13.70 -7.80
CA ARG A 74 16.22 14.67 -7.19
C ARG A 74 17.16 14.01 -6.18
N MET A 75 16.65 13.12 -5.32
CA MET A 75 17.46 12.41 -4.33
C MET A 75 18.46 11.45 -4.98
N GLU A 76 18.09 10.80 -6.07
CA GLU A 76 18.99 9.94 -6.84
C GLU A 76 20.19 10.74 -7.39
N ARG A 77 19.92 11.91 -8.00
CA ARG A 77 20.99 12.82 -8.46
C ARG A 77 21.86 13.35 -7.32
N GLU A 78 21.27 13.58 -6.14
CA GLU A 78 22.02 14.03 -4.97
C GLU A 78 22.95 12.94 -4.44
N LEU A 79 22.50 11.67 -4.43
CA LEU A 79 23.33 10.52 -4.07
C LEU A 79 24.43 10.24 -5.09
N GLU A 80 24.20 10.50 -6.37
CA GLU A 80 25.25 10.42 -7.40
C GLU A 80 26.37 11.43 -7.12
N ARG A 81 26.02 12.64 -6.66
CA ARG A 81 26.99 13.70 -6.32
C ARG A 81 27.62 13.51 -4.96
N ASN A 82 26.88 12.95 -4.01
CA ASN A 82 27.30 12.70 -2.63
C ASN A 82 26.79 11.33 -2.14
N PRO A 83 27.50 10.24 -2.45
CA PRO A 83 27.08 8.89 -2.06
C PRO A 83 26.99 8.67 -0.55
N GLY A 84 27.65 9.51 0.25
CA GLY A 84 27.66 9.46 1.71
C GLY A 84 26.42 10.09 2.37
N ASN A 85 25.50 10.67 1.59
CA ASN A 85 24.29 11.29 2.13
C ASN A 85 23.30 10.24 2.65
N ARG A 86 23.38 9.92 3.95
CA ARG A 86 22.54 8.91 4.61
C ARG A 86 21.05 9.25 4.56
N VAL A 87 20.70 10.52 4.74
CA VAL A 87 19.29 10.98 4.73
C VAL A 87 18.66 10.74 3.37
N ALA A 88 19.34 11.09 2.28
CA ALA A 88 18.84 10.87 0.93
C ALA A 88 18.65 9.37 0.64
N ARG A 89 19.55 8.51 1.14
CA ARG A 89 19.45 7.05 1.00
C ARG A 89 18.24 6.48 1.76
N GLU A 90 18.10 6.83 3.04
CA GLU A 90 17.01 6.34 3.89
C GLU A 90 15.63 6.79 3.36
N MET A 91 15.52 8.02 2.85
CA MET A 91 14.29 8.50 2.22
C MET A 91 13.97 7.75 0.93
N LEU A 92 14.97 7.51 0.07
CA LEU A 92 14.81 6.73 -1.16
C LEU A 92 14.33 5.30 -0.88
N GLU A 93 14.95 4.64 0.10
CA GLU A 93 14.55 3.29 0.53
C GLU A 93 13.12 3.28 1.05
N THR A 94 12.74 4.25 1.89
CA THR A 94 11.38 4.36 2.43
C THR A 94 10.34 4.51 1.33
N ILE A 95 10.56 5.44 0.39
CA ILE A 95 9.61 5.68 -0.71
C ILE A 95 9.51 4.43 -1.60
N ARG A 96 10.64 3.77 -1.90
CA ARG A 96 10.65 2.54 -2.68
C ARG A 96 9.86 1.43 -1.99
N GLN A 97 10.00 1.24 -0.67
CA GLN A 97 9.24 0.22 0.07
C GLN A 97 7.73 0.45 0.05
N ILE A 98 7.29 1.72 0.04
CA ILE A 98 5.87 2.05 -0.03
C ILE A 98 5.32 1.67 -1.41
N TYR A 99 6.01 2.07 -2.48
CA TYR A 99 5.53 1.98 -3.87
C TYR A 99 6.08 0.78 -4.68
N SER A 100 6.83 -0.14 -4.08
CA SER A 100 7.22 -1.44 -4.65
C SER A 100 6.17 -2.50 -4.41
#